data_AF-A0A9P1KFX8-F1
#
_entry.id   AF-A0A9P1KFX8-F1
#
_cell.length_a   1.000
_cell.length_b   1.000
_cell.length_c   1.000
_cell.angle_alpha   90.00
_cell.angle_beta   90.00
_cell.angle_gamma   90.00
#
_symmetry.space_group_name_H-M   'P 1'
#
loop_
_entity.id
_entity.type
_entity.pdbx_description
1 polymer ?
#
loop_
_entity_poly.entity_id
_entity_poly.type
_entity_poly.pdbx_seq_one_letter_code
_entity_poly.pdbx_strand_id
1 'polypeptide(L)'
;MFRDCQSGGYNMESTRVDSTRFLALVLLITFAYWLATLGGHEWEANHLVAYLGRSEKTPNNFPHHSIFGLGLSGYAWSQSLVFWQEEMLALMALKPHKAQNFRQGLNALSLVQQSV
;
A
#
# COMPACT_ATOMS: atom_id res chain seq x y z
N MET A 1 -5.37 -3.00 14.53
CA MET A 1 -6.52 -3.03 15.46
C MET A 1 -6.17 -4.04 16.56
N PHE A 2 -6.20 -3.64 17.83
CA PHE A 2 -5.67 -4.42 18.96
C PHE A 2 -6.56 -5.62 19.30
N ARG A 3 -6.44 -6.68 18.51
CA ARG A 3 -7.18 -7.92 18.71
C ARG A 3 -6.60 -8.66 19.91
N ASP A 4 -7.43 -8.93 20.90
CA ASP A 4 -7.10 -9.88 21.95
C ASP A 4 -7.30 -11.29 21.37
N CYS A 5 -6.19 -11.93 21.01
CA CYS A 5 -6.19 -13.26 20.41
C CYS A 5 -6.60 -14.37 21.39
N GLN A 6 -6.72 -14.08 22.70
CA GLN A 6 -7.09 -15.05 23.72
C GLN A 6 -8.60 -15.05 23.99
N SER A 7 -9.23 -13.87 24.06
CA SER A 7 -10.69 -13.75 24.24
C SER A 7 -11.47 -13.63 22.93
N GLY A 8 -10.77 -13.42 21.80
CA GLY A 8 -11.39 -13.16 20.50
C GLY A 8 -12.01 -11.77 20.36
N GLY A 9 -12.01 -10.96 21.43
CA GLY A 9 -12.54 -9.60 21.47
C GLY A 9 -11.48 -8.51 21.25
N TYR A 10 -11.90 -7.27 21.42
CA TYR A 10 -11.01 -6.11 21.52
C TYR A 10 -10.96 -5.69 22.99
N ASN A 11 -10.00 -6.21 23.76
CA ASN A 11 -9.88 -5.86 25.17
C ASN A 11 -9.13 -4.53 25.32
N MET A 12 -9.84 -3.41 25.18
CA MET A 12 -9.27 -2.08 25.43
C MET A 12 -9.23 -1.73 26.92
N GLU A 13 -10.07 -2.36 27.74
CA GLU A 13 -10.25 -2.07 29.16
C GLU A 13 -9.03 -2.45 30.00
N SER A 14 -8.29 -3.48 29.59
CA SER A 14 -7.02 -3.88 30.23
C SER A 14 -5.79 -3.17 29.66
N THR A 15 -5.96 -2.32 28.65
CA THR A 15 -4.85 -1.52 28.09
C THR A 15 -4.67 -0.24 28.90
N ARG A 16 -3.42 0.22 29.10
CA ARG A 16 -3.11 1.52 29.72
C ARG A 16 -3.44 2.71 28.81
N VAL A 17 -4.44 2.60 27.94
CA VAL A 17 -4.83 3.62 26.98
C VAL A 17 -5.63 4.70 27.71
N ASP A 18 -5.06 5.89 27.80
CA ASP A 18 -5.78 7.10 28.19
C ASP A 18 -6.57 7.65 27.00
N SER A 19 -7.66 8.38 27.29
CA SER A 19 -8.49 9.13 26.34
C SER A 19 -7.68 9.92 25.32
N THR A 20 -6.63 10.62 25.75
CA THR A 20 -5.75 11.41 24.87
C THR A 20 -5.00 10.51 23.89
N ARG A 21 -4.45 9.39 24.38
CA ARG A 21 -3.70 8.41 23.56
C ARG A 21 -4.62 7.71 22.58
N PHE A 22 -5.84 7.39 23.00
CA PHE A 22 -6.87 6.80 22.15
C PHE A 22 -7.23 7.75 21.01
N LEU A 23 -7.53 9.00 21.32
CA LEU A 23 -7.88 10.01 20.32
C LEU A 23 -6.74 10.23 19.32
N ALA A 24 -5.49 10.34 19.80
CA ALA A 24 -4.32 10.46 18.95
C ALA A 24 -4.16 9.26 17.99
N LEU A 25 -4.39 8.04 18.48
CA LEU A 25 -4.36 6.83 17.65
C LEU A 25 -5.46 6.82 16.59
N VAL A 26 -6.69 7.18 16.97
CA VAL A 26 -7.81 7.26 16.03
C VAL A 26 -7.50 8.28 14.94
N LEU A 27 -7.06 9.49 15.30
CA LEU A 27 -6.69 10.53 14.34
C LEU A 27 -5.57 10.07 13.41
N LEU A 28 -4.53 9.44 13.94
CA LEU A 28 -3.41 8.93 13.14
C LEU A 28 -3.87 7.84 12.15
N ILE A 29 -4.75 6.94 12.58
CA ILE A 29 -5.35 5.93 11.70
C ILE A 29 -6.23 6.60 10.63
N THR A 30 -7.02 7.62 11.00
CA THR A 30 -7.85 8.37 10.06
C THR A 30 -7.00 9.09 9.01
N PHE A 31 -5.92 9.75 9.41
CA PHE A 31 -4.98 10.38 8.47
C PHE A 31 -4.31 9.36 7.55
N ALA A 32 -3.82 8.25 8.09
CA ALA A 32 -3.22 7.20 7.29
C ALA A 32 -4.21 6.60 6.28
N TYR A 33 -5.46 6.36 6.70
CA TYR A 33 -6.52 5.90 5.83
C TYR A 33 -6.86 6.92 4.73
N TRP A 34 -6.96 8.19 5.09
CA TRP A 34 -7.27 9.26 4.16
C TRP A 34 -6.16 9.44 3.11
N LEU A 35 -4.89 9.51 3.53
CA LEU A 35 -3.74 9.61 2.63
C LEU A 35 -3.66 8.43 1.66
N ALA A 36 -3.83 7.19 2.16
CA ALA A 36 -3.87 6.01 1.31
C ALA A 36 -5.05 6.05 0.32
N THR A 37 -6.21 6.54 0.74
CA THR A 37 -7.37 6.68 -0.16
C THR A 37 -7.13 7.73 -1.24
N LEU A 38 -6.50 8.86 -0.91
CA LEU A 38 -6.12 9.90 -1.89
C LEU A 38 -5.15 9.35 -2.94
N GLY A 39 -4.06 8.72 -2.51
CA GLY A 39 -3.10 8.10 -3.43
C GLY A 39 -3.74 6.99 -4.29
N GLY A 40 -4.63 6.19 -3.70
CA GLY A 40 -5.40 5.18 -4.42
C GLY A 40 -6.23 5.77 -5.57
N HIS A 41 -6.95 6.88 -5.34
CA HIS A 41 -7.72 7.55 -6.39
C HIS A 41 -6.83 8.08 -7.52
N GLU A 42 -5.71 8.70 -7.17
CA GLU A 42 -4.76 9.25 -8.14
C GLU A 42 -4.16 8.16 -9.02
N TRP A 43 -3.76 7.03 -8.44
CA TRP A 43 -3.13 5.94 -9.17
C TRP A 43 -4.12 5.13 -10.01
N GLU A 44 -5.39 5.08 -9.62
CA GLU A 44 -6.46 4.57 -10.46
C GLU A 44 -6.64 5.43 -11.71
N ALA A 45 -6.64 6.76 -11.56
CA ALA A 45 -6.74 7.71 -12.67
C ALA A 45 -5.52 7.65 -13.62
N ASN A 46 -4.32 7.42 -13.06
CA ASN A 46 -3.07 7.32 -13.83
C ASN A 46 -2.78 5.92 -14.40
N HIS A 47 -3.77 5.01 -14.39
CA HIS A 47 -3.65 3.65 -14.92
C HIS A 47 -2.53 2.79 -14.29
N LEU A 48 -2.12 3.09 -13.05
CA LEU A 48 -1.06 2.35 -12.34
C LEU A 48 -1.57 1.08 -11.66
N VAL A 49 -2.88 0.81 -11.72
CA VAL A 49 -3.53 -0.35 -11.10
C VAL A 49 -2.86 -1.67 -11.46
N ALA A 50 -2.40 -1.83 -12.70
CA ALA A 50 -1.75 -3.06 -13.17
C ALA A 50 -0.42 -3.39 -12.45
N TYR A 51 0.24 -2.39 -11.84
CA TYR A 51 1.46 -2.59 -11.06
C TYR A 51 1.18 -2.72 -9.56
N LEU A 52 0.11 -2.10 -9.08
CA LEU A 52 -0.21 -1.98 -7.66
C LEU A 52 -1.20 -3.05 -7.16
N GLY A 53 -1.91 -3.68 -8.09
CA GLY A 53 -2.92 -4.68 -7.78
C GLY A 53 -3.38 -5.43 -9.03
N ARG A 54 -4.51 -6.12 -8.90
CA ARG A 54 -5.13 -6.83 -10.02
C ARG A 54 -6.06 -5.87 -10.75
N SER A 55 -5.71 -5.53 -11.99
CA SER A 55 -6.51 -4.66 -12.86
C SER A 55 -7.77 -5.31 -13.40
N GLU A 56 -7.84 -6.65 -13.39
CA GLU A 56 -9.03 -7.38 -13.77
C GLU A 56 -10.18 -7.10 -12.78
N LYS A 57 -11.41 -7.21 -13.26
CA LYS A 57 -12.58 -7.16 -12.41
C LYS A 57 -13.05 -8.58 -12.12
N THR A 58 -13.71 -8.74 -10.98
CA THR A 58 -14.47 -9.95 -10.67
C THR A 58 -15.52 -10.22 -11.75
N PRO A 59 -16.05 -11.47 -11.84
CA PRO A 59 -17.14 -11.79 -12.77
C PRO A 59 -18.36 -10.86 -12.66
N ASN A 60 -18.58 -10.27 -11.48
CA ASN A 60 -19.65 -9.32 -11.20
C ASN A 60 -19.28 -7.86 -11.49
N ASN A 61 -18.18 -7.60 -12.22
CA ASN A 61 -17.70 -6.27 -12.59
C ASN A 61 -17.26 -5.39 -11.39
N PHE A 62 -16.98 -5.98 -10.23
CA PHE A 62 -16.38 -5.28 -9.08
C PHE A 62 -14.85 -5.35 -9.12
N PRO A 63 -14.13 -4.27 -8.76
CA PRO A 63 -12.68 -4.30 -8.60
C PRO A 63 -12.27 -5.26 -7.47
N HIS A 64 -11.08 -5.86 -7.60
CA HIS A 64 -10.54 -6.78 -6.59
C HIS A 64 -9.93 -6.09 -5.37
N HIS A 65 -9.73 -4.78 -5.44
CA HIS A 65 -9.15 -3.99 -4.38
C HIS A 65 -10.06 -2.82 -4.02
N SER A 66 -10.04 -2.41 -2.76
CA SER A 66 -10.53 -1.09 -2.39
C SER A 66 -9.53 -0.02 -2.84
N ILE A 67 -10.00 1.22 -2.96
CA ILE A 67 -9.14 2.36 -3.31
C ILE A 67 -8.08 2.57 -2.22
N PHE A 68 -8.47 2.48 -0.95
CA PHE A 68 -7.54 2.42 0.18
C PHE A 68 -6.49 1.31 0.02
N GLY A 69 -6.91 0.10 -0.35
CA GLY A 69 -6.01 -1.05 -0.53
C GLY A 69 -5.00 -0.82 -1.65
N LEU A 70 -5.43 -0.19 -2.75
CA LEU A 70 -4.55 0.20 -3.85
C LEU A 70 -3.48 1.20 -3.37
N GLY A 71 -3.92 2.22 -2.63
CA GLY A 71 -3.03 3.23 -2.02
C GLY A 71 -2.01 2.63 -1.05
N LEU A 72 -2.46 1.69 -0.22
CA LEU A 72 -1.58 0.99 0.71
C LEU A 72 -0.54 0.13 -0.03
N SER A 73 -0.95 -0.57 -1.09
CA SER A 73 -0.04 -1.38 -1.91
C SER A 73 1.03 -0.52 -2.58
N GLY A 74 0.68 0.63 -3.16
CA GLY A 74 1.66 1.51 -3.79
C GLY A 74 2.62 2.16 -2.79
N TYR A 75 2.13 2.56 -1.61
CA TYR A 75 3.01 3.01 -0.53
C TYR A 75 3.98 1.89 -0.12
N ALA A 76 3.48 0.68 0.17
CA ALA A 76 4.30 -0.44 0.59
C ALA A 76 5.36 -0.82 -0.47
N TRP A 77 4.98 -0.82 -1.75
CA TRP A 77 5.91 -1.09 -2.85
C TRP A 77 7.00 -0.03 -2.97
N SER A 78 6.62 1.26 -2.91
CA SER A 78 7.55 2.39 -2.90
C SER A 78 8.57 2.29 -1.77
N GLN A 79 8.10 2.10 -0.54
CA GLN A 79 9.00 1.97 0.62
C GLN A 79 9.89 0.72 0.54
N SER A 80 9.34 -0.40 0.06
CA SER A 80 10.12 -1.63 -0.09
C SER A 80 11.27 -1.47 -1.07
N LEU A 81 11.08 -0.73 -2.17
CA LEU A 81 12.13 -0.51 -3.15
C LEU A 81 13.19 0.51 -2.70
N VAL A 82 12.86 1.42 -1.79
CA VAL A 82 13.85 2.24 -1.10
C VAL A 82 14.71 1.37 -0.18
N PHE A 83 14.09 0.46 0.56
CA PHE A 83 14.79 -0.38 1.53
C PHE A 83 15.65 -1.47 0.88
N TRP A 84 15.17 -2.10 -0.19
CA TRP A 84 15.80 -3.24 -0.88
C TRP A 84 16.37 -2.89 -2.25
N GLN A 85 16.83 -1.64 -2.43
CA GLN A 85 17.22 -1.13 -3.74
C GLN A 85 18.38 -1.93 -4.34
N GLU A 86 19.40 -2.24 -3.54
CA GLU A 86 20.61 -2.91 -4.00
C GLU A 86 20.33 -4.34 -4.47
N GLU A 87 19.58 -5.10 -3.67
CA GLU A 87 19.20 -6.47 -3.98
C GLU A 87 18.29 -6.53 -5.21
N MET A 88 17.38 -5.57 -5.34
CA MET A 88 16.51 -5.46 -6.51
C MET A 88 17.33 -5.21 -7.78
N LEU A 89 18.28 -4.27 -7.75
CA LEU A 89 19.14 -3.98 -8.89
C LEU A 89 20.03 -5.17 -9.27
N ALA A 90 20.59 -5.87 -8.27
CA ALA A 90 21.34 -7.10 -8.49
C ALA A 90 20.46 -8.18 -9.15
N LEU A 91 19.24 -8.36 -8.68
CA LEU A 91 18.30 -9.34 -9.24
C LEU A 91 17.87 -8.98 -10.68
N MET A 92 17.70 -7.70 -10.98
CA MET A 92 17.43 -7.23 -12.35
C MET A 92 18.62 -7.51 -13.29
N ALA A 93 19.85 -7.32 -12.81
CA ALA A 93 21.07 -7.58 -13.58
C ALA A 93 21.23 -9.06 -13.96
N LEU A 94 20.71 -9.99 -13.16
CA LEU A 94 20.70 -11.43 -13.47
C LEU A 94 19.77 -11.79 -14.65
N LYS A 95 18.81 -10.93 -15.00
CA LYS A 95 17.81 -11.21 -16.04
C LYS A 95 17.74 -10.10 -17.10
N PRO A 96 18.82 -9.88 -17.88
CA PRO A 96 18.89 -8.78 -18.85
C PRO A 96 17.81 -8.88 -19.95
N HIS A 97 17.41 -10.10 -20.32
CA HIS A 97 16.34 -10.33 -21.29
C HIS A 97 14.93 -9.87 -20.82
N LYS A 98 14.77 -9.47 -19.55
CA LYS A 98 13.55 -8.88 -18.99
C LYS A 98 13.70 -7.37 -18.70
N ALA A 99 14.80 -6.74 -19.13
CA ALA A 99 15.10 -5.34 -18.83
C ALA A 99 13.99 -4.35 -19.21
N GLN A 100 13.27 -4.60 -20.31
CA GLN A 100 12.14 -3.76 -20.70
C GLN A 100 11.02 -3.77 -19.65
N ASN A 101 10.67 -4.94 -19.12
CA ASN A 101 9.62 -5.08 -18.10
C ASN A 101 10.05 -4.41 -16.80
N PHE A 102 11.33 -4.55 -16.42
CA PHE A 102 11.88 -3.87 -15.25
C PHE A 102 11.83 -2.36 -15.40
N ARG A 103 12.23 -1.82 -16.56
CA ARG A 103 12.14 -0.38 -16.84
C ARG A 103 10.70 0.14 -16.77
N GLN A 104 9.74 -0.60 -17.28
CA GLN A 104 8.32 -0.24 -17.17
C GLN A 104 7.86 -0.19 -15.71
N GLY A 105 8.24 -1.17 -14.89
CA GLY A 105 7.96 -1.18 -13.46
C GLY A 105 8.62 -0.01 -12.72
N LEU A 106 9.89 0.31 -13.03
CA LEU A 106 10.59 1.44 -12.43
C LEU A 106 9.97 2.79 -12.84
N ASN A 107 9.51 2.93 -14.08
CA ASN A 107 8.77 4.13 -14.51
C ASN A 107 7.45 4.26 -13.74
N ALA A 108 6.69 3.16 -13.58
CA ALA A 108 5.47 3.18 -12.78
C ALA A 108 5.76 3.55 -11.32
N LEU A 109 6.84 3.02 -10.74
CA LEU A 109 7.28 3.38 -9.40
C LEU A 109 7.63 4.86 -9.27
N SER A 110 8.32 5.44 -10.26
CA SER A 110 8.66 6.87 -10.21
C SER A 110 7.41 7.76 -10.20
N LEU A 111 6.34 7.34 -10.88
CA LEU A 111 5.06 8.04 -10.84
C LEU A 111 4.43 7.96 -9.45
N VAL A 112 4.44 6.77 -8.84
CA VAL A 112 3.97 6.56 -7.45
C VAL A 112 4.73 7.44 -6.45
N GLN A 113 6.04 7.63 -6.66
CA GLN A 113 6.88 8.45 -5.77
C GLN A 113 6.69 9.96 -5.96
N GLN A 114 6.23 10.41 -7.13
CA GLN A 114 6.00 11.83 -7.42
C GLN A 114 4.64 12.33 -6.93
N SER A 115 3.67 11.43 -6.80
CA SER A 115 2.29 11.71 -6.39
C SER A 115 2.06 11.84 -4.87
N VAL A 116 3.10 11.65 -4.05
CA VAL A 116 3.02 11.69 -2.58
C VAL A 116 3.79 12.87 -2.02
#